data_AF-A0AA42ZQV0-F1
#
_entry.id   AF-A0AA42ZQV0-F1
#
_cell.length_a   1.000
_cell.length_b   1.000
_cell.length_c   1.000
_cell.angle_alpha   90.00
_cell.angle_beta   90.00
_cell.angle_gamma   90.00
#
_symmetry.space_group_name_H-M   'P 1'
#
loop_
_entity.id
_entity.type
_entity.pdbx_description
1 polymer ?
#
loop_
_entity_poly.entity_id
_entity_poly.type
_entity_poly.pdbx_seq_one_letter_code
_entity_poly.pdbx_strand_id
1 'polypeptide(L)'
;MHIEFEFSGGYGGLFAAKPLGYRVETDELPDEVRDKLLALIRDSGVLELKPAQATGGPGPQRDVFTYSLTIGEGAAAKSFAFDDASAPPAVRPLLSRLRELAVEQRMRP
;
A
#
# COMPACT_ATOMS: atom_id res chain seq x y z
N MET A 1 1.74 3.86 -14.72
CA MET A 1 1.30 4.24 -13.36
C MET A 1 2.28 3.61 -12.40
N HIS A 2 2.76 4.35 -11.40
CA HIS A 2 3.69 3.80 -10.41
C HIS A 2 2.99 3.61 -9.08
N ILE A 3 3.33 2.52 -8.39
CA ILE A 3 2.76 2.20 -7.09
C ILE A 3 3.91 1.96 -6.12
N GLU A 4 3.89 2.69 -5.02
CA GLU A 4 4.78 2.47 -3.88
C GLU A 4 3.92 2.15 -2.67
N PHE A 5 4.18 1.01 -2.07
CA PHE A 5 3.48 0.51 -0.91
C PHE A 5 4.48 0.18 0.18
N GLU A 6 4.15 0.55 1.41
CA GLU A 6 4.92 0.17 2.58
C GLU A 6 3.98 -0.33 3.68
N PHE A 7 4.35 -1.45 4.29
CA PHE A 7 3.66 -2.05 5.41
C PHE A 7 4.61 -2.21 6.59
N SER A 8 4.18 -1.72 7.75
CA SER A 8 4.93 -1.81 9.01
C SER A 8 3.97 -2.09 10.19
N GLY A 9 4.50 -2.66 11.29
CA GLY A 9 3.72 -2.93 12.51
C GLY A 9 3.49 -4.41 12.84
N GLY A 10 2.78 -4.67 13.94
CA GLY A 10 2.50 -6.00 14.51
C GLY A 10 3.44 -6.41 15.66
N TYR A 11 2.87 -7.03 16.70
CA TYR A 11 3.59 -7.60 17.85
C TYR A 11 4.65 -8.61 17.36
N GLY A 12 5.94 -8.40 17.66
CA GLY A 12 6.98 -9.41 17.41
C GLY A 12 7.88 -9.22 16.17
N GLY A 13 8.25 -7.99 15.81
CA GLY A 13 9.57 -7.70 15.21
C GLY A 13 9.81 -8.02 13.71
N LEU A 14 9.04 -8.90 13.07
CA LEU A 14 9.32 -9.33 11.68
C LEU A 14 9.24 -8.20 10.63
N PHE A 15 8.30 -7.26 10.82
CA PHE A 15 8.12 -6.08 9.96
C PHE A 15 8.42 -4.76 10.67
N ALA A 16 8.76 -4.80 11.97
CA ALA A 16 9.21 -3.63 12.72
C ALA A 16 10.69 -3.31 12.45
N ALA A 17 11.53 -4.34 12.22
CA ALA A 17 12.95 -4.15 11.91
C ALA A 17 13.21 -3.85 10.42
N LYS A 18 12.38 -4.38 9.52
CA LYS A 18 12.44 -4.11 8.08
C LYS A 18 11.02 -4.03 7.52
N PRO A 19 10.49 -2.82 7.24
CA PRO A 19 9.17 -2.66 6.67
C PRO A 19 9.09 -3.40 5.34
N LEU A 20 7.91 -3.92 5.04
CA LEU A 20 7.66 -4.61 3.79
C LEU A 20 7.29 -3.57 2.74
N GLY A 21 8.27 -3.22 1.90
CA GLY A 21 8.09 -2.33 0.77
C GLY A 21 7.72 -3.11 -0.49
N TYR A 22 6.88 -2.52 -1.32
CA TYR A 22 6.62 -2.95 -2.68
C TYR A 22 6.60 -1.74 -3.59
N ARG A 23 7.45 -1.75 -4.59
CA ARG A 23 7.51 -0.71 -5.61
C ARG A 23 7.46 -1.38 -6.97
N VAL A 24 6.56 -0.90 -7.81
CA VAL A 24 6.39 -1.43 -9.16
C VAL A 24 5.80 -0.38 -10.10
N GLU A 25 6.23 -0.42 -11.35
CA GLU A 25 5.49 0.24 -12.42
C GLU A 25 4.45 -0.73 -12.96
N THR A 26 3.20 -0.28 -13.09
CA THR A 26 2.12 -1.11 -13.60
C THR A 26 2.38 -1.64 -15.02
N ASP A 27 3.28 -1.00 -15.77
CA ASP A 27 3.69 -1.39 -17.12
C ASP A 27 4.65 -2.60 -17.10
N GLU A 28 5.40 -2.79 -16.00
CA GLU A 28 6.32 -3.92 -15.80
C GLU A 28 5.62 -5.17 -15.24
N LEU A 29 4.34 -5.04 -14.86
CA LEU A 29 3.55 -6.16 -14.35
C LEU A 29 2.99 -7.01 -15.48
N PRO A 30 2.90 -8.34 -15.29
CA PRO A 30 2.14 -9.21 -16.19
C PRO A 30 0.70 -8.71 -16.34
N ASP A 31 0.13 -8.79 -17.55
CA ASP A 31 -1.20 -8.26 -17.85
C ASP A 31 -2.27 -8.69 -16.84
N GLU A 32 -2.27 -9.96 -16.42
CA GLU A 32 -3.25 -10.46 -15.44
C GLU A 32 -3.10 -9.79 -14.06
N VAL A 33 -1.87 -9.54 -13.60
CA VAL A 33 -1.60 -8.89 -12.32
C VAL A 33 -1.93 -7.41 -12.42
N ARG A 34 -1.55 -6.77 -13.53
CA ARG A 34 -1.85 -5.38 -13.82
C ARG A 34 -3.36 -5.13 -13.81
N ASP A 35 -4.13 -5.89 -14.58
CA ASP A 35 -5.58 -5.71 -14.69
C ASP A 35 -6.29 -5.92 -13.35
N LYS A 36 -5.89 -6.94 -12.57
CA LYS A 36 -6.39 -7.13 -11.20
C LYS A 36 -6.08 -5.94 -10.30
N LEU A 37 -4.86 -5.42 -10.35
CA LEU A 37 -4.43 -4.30 -9.51
C LEU A 37 -5.17 -3.01 -9.88
N LEU A 38 -5.29 -2.71 -11.17
CA LEU A 38 -6.06 -1.56 -11.67
C LEU A 38 -7.54 -1.66 -11.32
N ALA A 39 -8.13 -2.86 -11.40
CA ALA A 39 -9.50 -3.10 -10.97
C ALA A 39 -9.69 -2.82 -9.48
N LEU A 40 -8.77 -3.29 -8.62
CA LEU A 40 -8.80 -3.03 -7.18
C LEU A 40 -8.63 -1.54 -6.85
N ILE A 41 -7.77 -0.83 -7.56
CA ILE A 41 -7.59 0.62 -7.37
C ILE A 41 -8.87 1.36 -7.73
N ARG A 42 -9.49 1.01 -8.86
CA ARG A 42 -10.77 1.60 -9.27
C ARG A 42 -11.90 1.29 -8.29
N ASP A 43 -12.04 0.02 -7.88
CA ASP A 43 -13.09 -0.44 -6.96
C ASP A 43 -12.94 0.16 -5.55
N SER A 44 -11.69 0.34 -5.10
CA SER A 44 -11.40 0.95 -3.81
C SER A 44 -11.78 2.42 -3.71
N GLY A 45 -11.97 3.11 -4.86
CA GLY A 45 -12.17 4.56 -4.92
C GLY A 45 -10.99 5.36 -4.35
N VAL A 46 -9.81 4.74 -4.16
CA VAL A 46 -8.68 5.38 -3.46
C VAL A 46 -8.21 6.65 -4.16
N LEU A 47 -8.35 6.73 -5.48
CA LEU A 47 -8.01 7.93 -6.25
C LEU A 47 -8.99 9.09 -6.01
N GLU A 48 -10.22 8.81 -5.58
CA GLU A 48 -11.24 9.80 -5.25
C GLU A 48 -11.18 10.23 -3.78
N LEU A 49 -10.48 9.45 -2.94
CA LEU A 49 -10.21 9.85 -1.56
C LEU A 49 -9.36 11.12 -1.56
N LYS A 50 -9.72 12.06 -0.68
CA LYS A 50 -8.83 13.16 -0.36
C LYS A 50 -7.58 12.55 0.26
N PRO A 51 -6.37 12.82 -0.26
CA PRO A 51 -5.15 12.39 0.40
C PRO A 51 -5.22 12.93 1.82
N ALA A 52 -5.39 12.03 2.79
CA ALA A 52 -5.49 12.42 4.18
C ALA A 52 -4.20 13.17 4.48
N GLN A 53 -4.37 14.42 4.95
CA GLN A 53 -3.30 15.36 5.23
C GLN A 53 -2.10 14.64 5.83
N ALA A 54 -0.99 14.68 5.10
CA ALA A 54 0.31 14.18 5.50
C ALA A 54 0.85 14.98 6.69
N THR A 55 0.25 14.83 7.85
CA THR A 55 0.73 15.36 9.13
C THR A 55 0.49 14.31 10.19
N GLY A 56 1.30 13.27 10.10
CA GLY A 56 1.38 12.21 11.08
C GLY A 56 2.54 11.32 10.70
N GLY A 57 3.75 11.88 10.66
CA GLY A 57 4.95 11.04 10.72
C GLY A 57 4.79 10.04 11.88
N PRO A 58 5.33 8.81 11.76
CA PRO A 58 5.00 7.69 12.64
C PRO A 58 5.15 8.13 14.10
N GLY A 59 4.03 8.49 14.72
CA GLY A 59 3.97 8.76 16.14
C GLY A 59 4.30 7.44 16.84
N PRO A 60 5.03 7.46 17.96
CA PRO A 60 5.38 6.26 18.69
C PRO A 60 4.12 5.73 19.41
N GLN A 61 3.18 5.12 18.66
CA GLN A 61 1.98 4.54 19.22
C GLN A 61 1.75 3.12 18.67
N ARG A 62 2.29 2.18 19.46
CA ARG A 62 1.69 0.91 19.91
C ARG A 62 1.04 0.03 18.86
N ASP A 63 1.75 -1.04 18.49
CA ASP A 63 1.23 -2.36 18.10
C ASP A 63 0.18 -2.44 16.97
N VAL A 64 -0.07 -1.36 16.24
CA VAL A 64 -0.99 -1.32 15.11
C VAL A 64 -0.26 -1.54 13.79
N PHE A 65 -0.97 -2.14 12.83
CA PHE A 65 -0.50 -2.22 11.45
C PHE A 65 -0.72 -0.89 10.73
N THR A 66 0.34 -0.39 10.12
CA THR A 66 0.35 0.86 9.35
C THR A 66 0.67 0.54 7.89
N TYR A 67 -0.07 1.18 7.00
CA TYR A 67 0.04 1.03 5.55
C TYR A 67 0.26 2.41 4.93
N SER A 68 1.32 2.57 4.15
CA SER A 68 1.55 3.74 3.31
C SER A 68 1.40 3.33 1.85
N LEU A 69 0.61 4.09 1.09
CA LEU A 69 0.34 3.83 -0.31
C LEU A 69 0.50 5.13 -1.10
N THR A 70 1.45 5.16 -2.01
CA THR A 70 1.61 6.21 -3.01
C THR A 70 1.26 5.65 -4.38
N ILE A 71 0.36 6.34 -5.06
CA ILE A 71 -0.04 6.03 -6.42
C ILE A 71 0.28 7.23 -7.30
N GLY A 72 1.10 7.02 -8.32
CA GLY A 72 1.42 8.02 -9.31
C GLY A 72 0.83 7.72 -10.68
N GLU A 73 0.17 8.73 -11.23
CA GLU A 73 -0.40 8.72 -12.56
C GLU A 73 0.09 9.96 -13.32
N GLY A 74 1.00 9.75 -14.26
CA GLY A 74 1.65 10.84 -15.00
C GLY A 74 2.43 11.78 -14.08
N ALA A 75 2.06 13.07 -14.10
CA ALA A 75 2.69 14.11 -13.27
C ALA A 75 2.08 14.24 -11.86
N ALA A 76 1.00 13.53 -11.56
CA ALA A 76 0.32 13.59 -10.27
C ALA A 76 0.66 12.34 -9.44
N ALA A 77 1.08 12.54 -8.19
CA ALA A 77 1.20 11.47 -7.20
C ALA A 77 0.27 11.76 -6.02
N LYS A 78 -0.43 10.74 -5.55
CA LYS A 78 -1.26 10.79 -4.35
C LYS A 78 -0.73 9.79 -3.33
N SER A 79 -0.42 10.28 -2.14
CA SER A 79 0.02 9.46 -1.02
C SER A 79 -1.09 9.37 0.03
N PHE A 80 -1.24 8.18 0.57
CA PHE A 80 -2.25 7.82 1.56
C PHE A 80 -1.58 7.05 2.69
N ALA A 81 -1.99 7.33 3.92
CA ALA A 81 -1.62 6.56 5.09
C ALA A 81 -2.90 5.97 5.69
N PHE A 82 -2.87 4.67 5.96
CA PHE A 82 -3.95 3.93 6.59
C PHE A 82 -3.40 3.15 7.78
N ASP A 83 -4.26 2.88 8.74
CA ASP A 83 -4.05 1.89 9.78
C ASP A 83 -5.21 0.88 9.75
N ASP A 84 -5.08 -0.23 10.48
CA ASP A 84 -6.10 -1.29 10.49
C ASP A 84 -7.51 -0.79 10.88
N ALA A 85 -7.58 0.25 11.73
CA ALA A 85 -8.83 0.84 12.19
C ALA A 85 -9.38 1.92 11.23
N SER A 86 -8.51 2.66 10.52
CA SER A 86 -8.91 3.76 9.63
C SER A 86 -9.09 3.36 8.16
N ALA A 87 -8.58 2.20 7.73
CA ALA A 87 -8.68 1.74 6.35
C ALA A 87 -10.15 1.46 5.93
N PRO A 88 -10.69 2.17 4.92
CA PRO A 88 -12.03 1.90 4.42
C PRO A 88 -12.17 0.46 3.93
N PRO A 89 -13.34 -0.18 4.09
CA PRO A 89 -13.55 -1.58 3.68
C PRO A 89 -13.29 -1.81 2.19
N ALA A 90 -13.55 -0.80 1.34
CA ALA A 90 -13.25 -0.84 -0.09
C ALA A 90 -11.74 -0.82 -0.42
N VAL A 91 -10.90 -0.28 0.47
CA VAL A 91 -9.44 -0.19 0.29
C VAL A 91 -8.72 -1.45 0.80
N ARG A 92 -9.34 -2.21 1.72
CA ARG A 92 -8.75 -3.42 2.31
C ARG A 92 -8.31 -4.48 1.28
N PRO A 93 -9.10 -4.81 0.23
CA PRO A 93 -8.68 -5.77 -0.80
C PRO A 93 -7.42 -5.32 -1.55
N LEU A 94 -7.30 -4.03 -1.84
CA LEU A 94 -6.11 -3.44 -2.47
C LEU A 94 -4.87 -3.59 -1.57
N LEU A 95 -4.99 -3.22 -0.28
CA LEU A 95 -3.88 -3.34 0.69
C LEU A 95 -3.45 -4.80 0.88
N SER A 96 -4.40 -5.73 0.93
CA SER A 96 -4.10 -7.16 1.01
C SER A 96 -3.32 -7.64 -0.20
N ARG A 97 -3.75 -7.28 -1.42
CA ARG A 97 -3.07 -7.70 -2.65
C ARG A 97 -1.66 -7.10 -2.76
N LEU A 98 -1.48 -5.83 -2.39
CA LEU A 98 -0.17 -5.18 -2.35
C LEU A 98 0.76 -5.83 -1.33
N ARG A 99 0.24 -6.21 -0.16
CA ARG A 99 1.00 -6.96 0.84
C ARG A 99 1.43 -8.33 0.32
N GLU A 100 0.55 -9.07 -0.35
CA GLU A 100 0.91 -10.37 -0.96
C GLU A 100 2.05 -10.17 -1.97
N LEU A 101 1.92 -9.21 -2.90
CA LEU A 101 2.96 -8.89 -3.88
C LEU A 101 4.28 -8.47 -3.23
N ALA A 102 4.22 -7.74 -2.12
CA ALA A 102 5.38 -7.33 -1.34
C ALA A 102 6.09 -8.52 -0.69
N VAL A 103 5.32 -9.49 -0.15
CA VAL A 103 5.86 -10.75 0.38
C VAL A 103 6.48 -11.58 -0.74
N GLU A 104 5.77 -11.73 -1.87
CA GLU A 104 6.27 -12.45 -3.06
C GLU A 104 7.59 -11.86 -3.56
N GLN A 105 7.70 -10.53 -3.63
CA GLN A 105 8.94 -9.85 -4.04
C GLN A 105 10.09 -10.07 -3.04
N ARG A 106 9.81 -10.02 -1.73
CA ARG A 106 10.83 -10.26 -0.69
C ARG A 106 11.28 -11.72 -0.60
N MET A 107 10.40 -12.65 -0.97
CA MET A 107 10.65 -14.10 -0.95
C MET A 107 11.30 -14.62 -2.24
N ARG A 108 11.35 -13.81 -3.32
CA ARG A 108 12.12 -14.16 -4.51
C ARG A 108 13.62 -14.09 -4.20
N PRO A 109 14.37 -15.19 -4.39
CA PRO A 109 15.81 -15.27 -4.12
C PRO A 109 16.66 -14.46 -5.09
#